data_AF-A0A7X2SWZ9-F1
#
_entry.id   AF-A0A7X2SWZ9-F1
#
_cell.length_a   1.000
_cell.length_b   1.000
_cell.length_c   1.000
_cell.angle_alpha   90.00
_cell.angle_beta   90.00
_cell.angle_gamma   90.00
#
_symmetry.space_group_name_H-M   'P 1'
#
loop_
_entity.id
_entity.type
_entity.pdbx_description
1 polymer ?
#
loop_
_entity_poly.entity_id
_entity_poly.type
_entity_poly.pdbx_seq_one_letter_code
_entity_poly.pdbx_strand_id
1 'polypeptide(L)'
;FPTAEGKTLRIDRWVEAGCEVPPFFDPMLAKIITWRPTREEAIATLAQALAETRFYGVETNRLYLLQILAFAPFTAGEPWTRCLEQLAYQAATVEVVSAGTQTSVQDYPGRLGYWAVGVPPSGPMDDRALRLGNRLLGNEEGDAALEITLNGPTLKFNTEIQAVISGAPLTVTLDGVGQSMNSVFTIPAGATLKLGAISGAGVRSYLCLSGGIQVPDYLGSKSTFTLGQFGGHAGRALRSGDVLHLAPRSASATGSELPVGLQTELATVRTVRVIYGPHGAPEFFAPEYMETFFATAWEVHFNSSRTGVRLIGPKPIWTRDSGGEAGLHPSNIHDNPYAIGAVDFTGDMPVILGPDGPSLGGFVCPVTVIEADLWQLGQLKAGDKVQFVAVDIPTARRLAEGRRTELTTLQPQETDWQPAPLISPIVMTCGAADKRLVARLSGDTHLLLEAGEPELDLVLRFRIHALMQALEAQSRNGIIDITPGIRSLQIHFQPEMLTPDVLLMWVRVEWERVCMSDDLQVPTRVVH
;
A
#
# COMPACT_ATOMS: atom_id res chain seq x y z
N PHE A 1 8.52 16.94 20.20
CA PHE A 1 9.10 17.20 21.53
C PHE A 1 8.01 17.10 22.58
N PRO A 2 8.31 16.67 23.81
CA PRO A 2 7.33 16.70 24.91
C PRO A 2 6.98 18.15 25.31
N THR A 3 5.86 18.31 26.02
CA THR A 3 5.46 19.60 26.58
C THR A 3 6.51 20.09 27.57
N ALA A 4 6.93 21.35 27.44
CA ALA A 4 7.96 21.97 28.28
C ALA A 4 7.41 23.25 28.92
N GLU A 5 7.26 23.26 30.25
CA GLU A 5 6.66 24.36 31.01
C GLU A 5 7.62 25.53 31.29
N GLY A 6 8.91 25.38 30.95
CA GLY A 6 9.94 26.40 31.18
C GLY A 6 10.43 26.50 32.63
N LYS A 7 9.86 25.73 33.57
CA LYS A 7 10.31 25.65 34.97
C LYS A 7 11.27 24.47 35.19
N THR A 8 10.75 23.28 34.93
CA THR A 8 11.38 21.98 35.19
C THR A 8 12.06 21.42 33.95
N LEU A 9 11.49 21.69 32.78
CA LEU A 9 11.98 21.31 31.46
C LEU A 9 11.82 22.53 30.54
N ARG A 10 12.87 22.86 29.80
CA ARG A 10 12.92 23.90 28.78
C ARG A 10 13.53 23.31 27.52
N ILE A 11 12.89 23.55 26.37
CA ILE A 11 13.39 23.09 25.06
C ILE A 11 13.57 24.31 24.17
N ASP A 12 14.82 24.71 23.94
CA ASP A 12 15.15 25.73 22.94
C ASP A 12 15.30 25.04 21.58
N ARG A 13 14.48 25.41 20.60
CA ARG A 13 14.50 24.80 19.26
C ARG A 13 14.15 25.84 18.20
N TRP A 14 14.62 25.63 16.98
CA TRP A 14 14.22 26.39 15.80
C TRP A 14 13.42 25.55 14.80
N VAL A 15 13.42 24.23 14.98
CA VAL A 15 12.80 23.25 14.09
C VAL A 15 11.33 22.98 14.44
N GLU A 16 10.53 22.83 13.39
CA GLU A 16 9.11 22.47 13.44
C GLU A 16 8.72 21.56 12.28
N ALA A 17 7.50 21.04 12.28
CA ALA A 17 7.05 20.14 11.21
C ALA A 17 7.05 20.89 9.87
N GLY A 18 7.67 20.28 8.85
CA GLY A 18 7.78 20.86 7.51
C GLY A 18 9.00 21.76 7.27
N CYS A 19 9.84 22.02 8.30
CA CYS A 19 11.06 22.78 8.08
C CYS A 19 12.15 21.94 7.37
N GLU A 20 12.95 22.59 6.53
CA GLU A 20 14.14 22.00 5.91
C GLU A 20 15.36 22.18 6.82
N VAL A 21 16.14 21.11 7.03
CA VAL A 21 17.40 21.15 7.78
C VAL A 21 18.56 21.04 6.79
N PRO A 22 19.23 22.15 6.42
CA PRO A 22 20.29 22.13 5.43
C PRO A 22 21.62 21.63 6.03
N PRO A 23 22.52 21.06 5.20
CA PRO A 23 23.85 20.63 5.65
C PRO A 23 24.88 21.76 5.70
N PHE A 24 24.49 23.02 5.49
CA PHE A 24 25.42 24.13 5.24
C PHE A 24 26.00 24.78 6.51
N PHE A 25 25.33 24.65 7.64
CA PHE A 25 25.69 25.31 8.90
C PHE A 25 25.83 24.30 10.04
N ASP A 26 25.64 24.75 11.27
CA ASP A 26 25.63 23.91 12.47
C ASP A 26 24.38 22.99 12.51
N PRO A 27 24.54 21.67 12.73
CA PRO A 27 23.43 20.72 12.80
C PRO A 27 22.62 20.77 14.12
N MET A 28 22.76 21.80 14.95
CA MET A 28 22.01 21.93 16.20
C MET A 28 20.50 22.08 15.93
N LEU A 29 19.71 21.05 16.23
CA LEU A 29 18.25 21.05 16.09
C LEU A 29 17.54 21.69 17.29
N ALA A 30 17.94 21.28 18.49
CA ALA A 30 17.33 21.71 19.75
C ALA A 30 18.29 21.51 20.92
N LYS A 31 18.07 22.27 22.00
CA LYS A 31 18.67 22.07 23.32
C LYS A 31 17.58 21.69 24.31
N ILE A 32 17.74 20.54 24.97
CA ILE A 32 16.85 20.07 26.02
C ILE A 32 17.52 20.34 27.37
N ILE A 33 16.87 21.17 28.18
CA ILE A 33 17.44 21.74 29.40
C ILE A 33 16.50 21.41 30.56
N THR A 34 17.03 20.88 31.66
CA THR A 34 16.24 20.55 32.85
C THR A 34 16.81 21.23 34.08
N TRP A 35 15.97 21.42 35.09
CA TRP A 35 16.40 21.72 36.45
C TRP A 35 15.65 20.83 37.44
N ARG A 36 16.40 20.20 38.35
CA ARG A 36 15.89 19.41 39.48
C ARG A 36 16.79 19.60 40.70
N PRO A 37 16.27 19.42 41.92
CA PRO A 37 17.05 19.46 43.15
C PRO A 37 18.24 18.50 43.18
N THR A 38 18.11 17.33 42.55
CA THR A 38 19.16 16.30 42.54
C THR A 38 19.62 15.96 41.13
N ARG A 39 20.85 15.45 41.01
CA ARG A 39 21.43 14.99 39.74
C ARG A 39 20.62 13.84 39.15
N GLU A 40 20.23 12.88 39.99
CA GLU A 40 19.46 11.70 39.60
C GLU A 40 18.11 12.10 39.00
N GLU A 41 17.38 13.01 39.65
CA GLU A 41 16.11 13.53 39.13
C GLU A 41 16.30 14.31 37.82
N ALA A 42 17.38 15.09 37.70
CA ALA A 42 17.70 15.83 36.48
C ALA A 42 17.98 14.86 35.32
N ILE A 43 18.80 13.84 35.56
CA ILE A 43 19.10 12.78 34.58
C ILE A 43 17.82 12.07 34.15
N ALA A 44 16.98 11.65 35.11
CA ALA A 44 15.71 10.99 34.83
C ALA A 44 14.79 11.87 33.97
N THR A 45 14.71 13.17 34.28
CA THR A 45 13.90 14.12 33.52
C THR A 45 14.42 14.30 32.09
N LEU A 46 15.74 14.41 31.88
CA LEU A 46 16.32 14.49 30.54
C LEU A 46 16.12 13.20 29.75
N ALA A 47 16.31 12.05 30.40
CA ALA A 47 16.12 10.75 29.78
C ALA A 47 14.66 10.58 29.32
N GLN A 48 13.70 10.95 30.16
CA GLN A 48 12.29 10.98 29.80
C GLN A 48 12.03 11.92 28.62
N ALA A 49 12.55 13.16 28.66
CA ALA A 49 12.32 14.14 27.60
C ALA A 49 12.90 13.70 26.23
N LEU A 50 14.07 13.05 26.23
CA LEU A 50 14.66 12.44 25.04
C LEU A 50 13.86 11.22 24.57
N ALA A 51 13.42 10.36 25.50
CA ALA A 51 12.61 9.20 25.21
C ALA A 51 11.25 9.55 24.62
N GLU A 52 10.66 10.68 25.01
CA GLU A 52 9.40 11.23 24.47
C GLU A 52 9.60 12.09 23.21
N THR A 53 10.83 12.53 22.93
CA THR A 53 11.12 13.29 21.71
C THR A 53 10.99 12.38 20.48
N ARG A 54 10.15 12.82 19.53
CA ARG A 54 9.99 12.23 18.20
C ARG A 54 10.46 13.25 17.18
N PHE A 55 11.39 12.85 16.32
CA PHE A 55 11.94 13.66 15.24
C PHE A 55 12.15 12.73 14.04
N TYR A 56 11.71 13.16 12.87
CA TYR A 56 11.76 12.35 11.66
C TYR A 56 12.17 13.25 10.48
N GLY A 57 12.85 12.66 9.50
CA GLY A 57 13.35 13.35 8.30
C GLY A 57 14.88 13.44 8.23
N VAL A 58 15.55 13.56 9.38
CA VAL A 58 17.01 13.46 9.50
C VAL A 58 17.38 12.57 10.68
N GLU A 59 18.53 11.89 10.59
CA GLU A 59 19.08 11.13 11.71
C GLU A 59 19.54 12.07 12.83
N THR A 60 19.38 11.65 14.09
CA THR A 60 19.67 12.49 15.26
C THR A 60 20.53 11.75 16.27
N ASN A 61 21.27 12.49 17.09
CA ASN A 61 22.04 11.92 18.19
C ASN A 61 21.19 11.58 19.44
N ARG A 62 19.86 11.53 19.34
CA ARG A 62 18.95 11.33 20.48
C ARG A 62 19.24 10.06 21.29
N LEU A 63 19.44 8.93 20.60
CA LEU A 63 19.76 7.64 21.26
C LEU A 63 21.14 7.64 21.89
N TYR A 64 22.10 8.30 21.24
CA TYR A 64 23.44 8.50 21.79
C TYR A 64 23.40 9.33 23.08
N LEU A 65 22.63 10.43 23.09
CA LEU A 65 22.41 11.24 24.29
C LEU A 65 21.76 10.44 25.44
N LEU A 66 20.79 9.57 25.13
CA LEU A 66 20.19 8.68 26.14
C LEU A 66 21.24 7.75 26.79
N GLN A 67 22.17 7.21 26.01
CA GLN A 67 23.25 6.36 26.54
C GLN A 67 24.26 7.16 27.35
N ILE A 68 24.57 8.41 26.97
CA ILE A 68 25.41 9.30 27.78
C ILE A 68 24.79 9.53 29.16
N LEU A 69 23.46 9.74 29.24
CA LEU A 69 22.78 9.95 30.52
C LEU A 69 22.88 8.75 31.47
N ALA A 70 23.04 7.54 30.92
CA ALA A 70 23.23 6.30 31.68
C ALA A 70 24.72 5.92 31.85
N PHE A 71 25.65 6.66 31.26
CA PHE A 71 27.08 6.34 31.28
C PHE A 71 27.70 6.73 32.62
N ALA A 72 28.36 5.77 33.29
CA ALA A 72 28.79 5.91 34.68
C ALA A 72 29.58 7.20 35.00
N PRO A 73 30.57 7.66 34.20
CA PRO A 73 31.22 8.96 34.43
C PRO A 73 30.25 10.15 34.47
N PHE A 74 29.21 10.14 33.63
CA PHE A 74 28.19 11.19 33.62
C PHE A 74 27.24 11.07 34.81
N THR A 75 26.76 9.86 35.09
CA THR A 75 25.81 9.57 36.19
C THR A 75 26.45 9.84 37.56
N ALA A 76 27.70 9.46 37.77
CA ALA A 76 28.44 9.68 39.02
C ALA A 76 28.89 11.14 39.24
N GLY A 77 28.82 11.99 38.21
CA GLY A 77 29.28 13.37 38.31
C GLY A 77 30.78 13.56 38.20
N GLU A 78 31.46 12.57 37.62
CA GLU A 78 32.90 12.57 37.40
C GLU A 78 33.26 12.52 35.89
N PRO A 79 32.64 13.34 35.00
CA PRO A 79 33.02 13.32 33.60
C PRO A 79 34.39 13.99 33.41
N TRP A 80 35.27 13.35 32.64
CA TRP A 80 36.48 13.98 32.11
C TRP A 80 36.37 14.16 30.60
N THR A 81 37.16 15.04 30.01
CA THR A 81 37.03 15.47 28.60
C THR A 81 37.03 14.34 27.58
N ARG A 82 37.63 13.18 27.90
CA ARG A 82 37.74 12.01 27.02
C ARG A 82 36.85 10.84 27.42
N CYS A 83 35.96 10.99 28.41
CA CYS A 83 35.18 9.86 28.93
C CYS A 83 34.29 9.22 27.85
N LEU A 84 33.78 10.02 26.91
CA LEU A 84 32.93 9.53 25.81
C LEU A 84 33.68 8.66 24.79
N GLU A 85 35.02 8.71 24.73
CA GLU A 85 35.80 7.77 23.91
C GLU A 85 35.67 6.32 24.39
N GLN A 86 35.25 6.13 25.66
CA GLN A 86 35.02 4.83 26.26
C GLN A 86 33.55 4.38 26.19
N LEU A 87 32.66 5.24 25.68
CA LEU A 87 31.25 4.88 25.51
C LEU A 87 31.09 4.01 24.26
N ALA A 88 30.84 2.73 24.46
CA ALA A 88 30.46 1.82 23.38
C ALA A 88 29.01 2.09 22.96
N TYR A 89 28.82 2.90 21.92
CA TYR A 89 27.49 3.21 21.40
C TYR A 89 26.82 1.96 20.81
N GLN A 90 25.61 1.67 21.27
CA GLN A 90 24.80 0.57 20.76
C GLN A 90 23.54 1.12 20.10
N ALA A 91 23.24 0.69 18.87
CA ALA A 91 22.06 1.15 18.16
C ALA A 91 21.36 -0.01 17.47
N ALA A 92 20.06 -0.13 17.70
CA ALA A 92 19.20 -1.00 16.91
C ALA A 92 18.90 -0.34 15.56
N THR A 93 19.90 -0.27 14.69
CA THR A 93 19.79 0.41 13.39
C THR A 93 20.41 -0.40 12.26
N VAL A 94 20.00 -0.06 11.04
CA VAL A 94 20.62 -0.50 9.80
C VAL A 94 21.00 0.70 8.96
N GLU A 95 22.27 0.73 8.51
CA GLU A 95 22.83 1.75 7.63
C GLU A 95 22.69 1.31 6.17
N VAL A 96 22.21 2.21 5.31
CA VAL A 96 22.12 1.98 3.87
C VAL A 96 23.45 2.36 3.22
N VAL A 97 24.29 1.38 2.93
CA VAL A 97 25.55 1.59 2.20
C VAL A 97 25.26 1.92 0.73
N SER A 98 24.37 1.15 0.11
CA SER A 98 23.82 1.39 -1.22
C SER A 98 22.33 1.09 -1.26
N ALA A 99 21.52 1.95 -1.87
CA ALA A 99 20.06 1.83 -1.81
C ALA A 99 19.42 0.84 -2.81
N GLY A 100 20.17 0.35 -3.80
CA GLY A 100 19.61 -0.40 -4.93
C GLY A 100 18.93 0.52 -5.95
N THR A 101 18.09 -0.04 -6.83
CA THR A 101 17.39 0.75 -7.87
C THR A 101 16.21 1.52 -7.31
N GLN A 102 15.32 0.84 -6.59
CA GLN A 102 14.19 1.45 -5.89
C GLN A 102 13.81 0.56 -4.71
N THR A 103 14.28 0.93 -3.53
CA THR A 103 13.97 0.27 -2.26
C THR A 103 13.12 1.19 -1.41
N SER A 104 11.98 0.72 -0.90
CA SER A 104 11.05 1.54 -0.10
C SER A 104 10.49 0.78 1.09
N VAL A 105 10.12 1.50 2.15
CA VAL A 105 9.45 0.90 3.31
C VAL A 105 7.97 0.73 2.98
N GLN A 106 7.44 -0.47 3.13
CA GLN A 106 6.03 -0.78 2.88
C GLN A 106 5.45 -1.61 4.03
N ASP A 107 4.19 -1.35 4.37
CA ASP A 107 3.38 -2.16 5.29
C ASP A 107 2.10 -2.63 4.61
N TYR A 108 1.41 -3.58 5.23
CA TYR A 108 0.13 -4.11 4.78
C TYR A 108 -0.92 -3.91 5.88
N PRO A 109 -2.16 -3.47 5.58
CA PRO A 109 -2.76 -3.30 4.26
C PRO A 109 -2.44 -1.96 3.57
N GLY A 110 -1.50 -1.19 4.12
CA GLY A 110 -1.20 0.15 3.63
C GLY A 110 -2.18 1.18 4.16
N ARG A 111 -2.36 2.25 3.39
CA ARG A 111 -3.07 3.49 3.74
C ARG A 111 -4.53 3.49 3.28
N LEU A 112 -5.37 2.70 3.94
CA LEU A 112 -6.80 2.65 3.63
C LEU A 112 -7.58 3.82 4.25
N GLY A 113 -8.80 4.08 3.76
CA GLY A 113 -9.70 5.10 4.31
C GLY A 113 -9.61 6.48 3.66
N TYR A 114 -8.76 6.64 2.63
CA TYR A 114 -8.48 7.93 1.99
C TYR A 114 -8.60 7.92 0.45
N TRP A 115 -9.16 6.85 -0.13
CA TRP A 115 -9.30 6.72 -1.58
C TRP A 115 -10.21 7.82 -2.16
N ALA A 116 -11.20 8.27 -1.37
CA ALA A 116 -12.13 9.33 -1.70
C ALA A 116 -11.48 10.70 -1.99
N VAL A 117 -10.28 10.93 -1.46
CA VAL A 117 -9.49 12.16 -1.67
C VAL A 117 -8.25 11.93 -2.53
N GLY A 118 -8.14 10.75 -3.17
CA GLY A 118 -7.03 10.42 -4.06
C GLY A 118 -5.72 10.09 -3.35
N VAL A 119 -5.77 9.73 -2.07
CA VAL A 119 -4.60 9.20 -1.35
C VAL A 119 -4.60 7.68 -1.51
N PRO A 120 -3.58 7.10 -2.17
CA PRO A 120 -3.54 5.68 -2.42
C PRO A 120 -3.14 4.86 -1.19
N PRO A 121 -3.53 3.58 -1.10
CA PRO A 121 -3.07 2.70 -0.03
C PRO A 121 -1.56 2.48 -0.06
N SER A 122 -0.94 2.54 -1.24
CA SER A 122 0.44 2.11 -1.39
C SER A 122 0.60 0.67 -0.87
N GLY A 123 1.52 0.40 0.05
CA GLY A 123 1.78 -0.95 0.51
C GLY A 123 2.61 -1.76 -0.49
N PRO A 124 2.88 -3.04 -0.18
CA PRO A 124 3.59 -3.91 -1.09
C PRO A 124 2.80 -4.12 -2.39
N MET A 125 3.48 -4.05 -3.53
CA MET A 125 2.85 -4.37 -4.82
C MET A 125 2.61 -5.88 -4.99
N ASP A 126 3.40 -6.71 -4.31
CA ASP A 126 3.17 -8.14 -4.05
C ASP A 126 3.01 -8.33 -2.53
N ASP A 127 1.77 -8.18 -2.04
CA ASP A 127 1.46 -8.31 -0.62
C ASP A 127 1.70 -9.72 -0.10
N ARG A 128 1.50 -10.73 -0.94
CA ARG A 128 1.70 -12.14 -0.60
C ARG A 128 3.13 -12.38 -0.12
N ALA A 129 4.13 -11.94 -0.88
CA ALA A 129 5.53 -12.16 -0.52
C ALA A 129 5.91 -11.44 0.78
N LEU A 130 5.51 -10.18 0.95
CA LEU A 130 5.76 -9.42 2.18
C LEU A 130 5.12 -10.11 3.39
N ARG A 131 3.84 -10.47 3.29
CA ARG A 131 3.08 -11.05 4.40
C ARG A 131 3.61 -12.43 4.79
N LEU A 132 3.96 -13.28 3.83
CA LEU A 132 4.58 -14.59 4.10
C LEU A 132 5.95 -14.44 4.80
N GLY A 133 6.78 -13.49 4.35
CA GLY A 133 8.08 -13.22 4.97
C GLY A 133 7.95 -12.75 6.42
N ASN A 134 7.06 -11.79 6.68
CA ASN A 134 6.74 -11.33 8.02
C ASN A 134 6.15 -12.44 8.89
N ARG A 135 5.21 -13.22 8.37
CA ARG A 135 4.56 -14.31 9.10
C ARG A 135 5.55 -15.39 9.52
N LEU A 136 6.54 -15.71 8.68
CA LEU A 136 7.60 -16.67 8.99
C LEU A 136 8.50 -16.19 10.14
N LEU A 137 8.68 -14.87 10.28
CA LEU A 137 9.40 -14.25 11.41
C LEU A 137 8.54 -14.11 12.68
N GLY A 138 7.24 -14.40 12.61
CA GLY A 138 6.31 -14.14 13.71
C GLY A 138 5.99 -12.66 13.90
N ASN A 139 6.22 -11.83 12.88
CA ASN A 139 5.86 -10.42 12.88
C ASN A 139 4.32 -10.25 12.88
N GLU A 140 3.88 -9.11 13.42
CA GLU A 140 2.46 -8.74 13.42
C GLU A 140 2.02 -8.27 12.03
N GLU A 141 0.72 -8.37 11.76
CA GLU A 141 0.14 -7.75 10.55
C GLU A 141 0.27 -6.23 10.67
N GLY A 142 1.03 -5.61 9.75
CA GLY A 142 1.38 -4.19 9.78
C GLY A 142 2.86 -3.89 10.08
N ASP A 143 3.66 -4.89 10.48
CA ASP A 143 5.11 -4.71 10.58
C ASP A 143 5.70 -4.40 9.19
N ALA A 144 6.36 -3.25 9.07
CA ALA A 144 6.88 -2.79 7.79
C ALA A 144 8.14 -3.55 7.36
N ALA A 145 8.27 -3.78 6.06
CA ALA A 145 9.40 -4.43 5.41
C ALA A 145 9.97 -3.53 4.29
N LEU A 146 11.11 -3.89 3.73
CA LEU A 146 11.62 -3.23 2.52
C LEU A 146 11.09 -3.93 1.27
N GLU A 147 10.36 -3.22 0.43
CA GLU A 147 10.11 -3.61 -0.95
C GLU A 147 11.32 -3.23 -1.81
N ILE A 148 11.86 -4.20 -2.54
CA ILE A 148 13.06 -4.07 -3.37
C ILE A 148 12.68 -4.33 -4.82
N THR A 149 12.96 -3.36 -5.70
CA THR A 149 12.67 -3.47 -7.14
C THR A 149 13.96 -3.54 -7.96
N LEU A 150 14.05 -4.50 -8.89
CA LEU A 150 15.18 -4.76 -9.80
C LEU A 150 16.52 -5.12 -9.13
N ASN A 151 17.15 -4.20 -8.42
CA ASN A 151 18.43 -4.40 -7.73
C ASN A 151 18.31 -3.99 -6.27
N GLY A 152 18.79 -4.87 -5.38
CA GLY A 152 18.68 -4.67 -3.95
C GLY A 152 19.74 -3.77 -3.32
N PRO A 153 19.54 -3.41 -2.04
CA PRO A 153 20.46 -2.60 -1.28
C PRO A 153 21.65 -3.40 -0.72
N THR A 154 22.67 -2.67 -0.28
CA THR A 154 23.71 -3.16 0.65
C THR A 154 23.49 -2.45 1.97
N LEU A 155 23.32 -3.24 3.03
CA LEU A 155 22.85 -2.82 4.35
C LEU A 155 23.83 -3.29 5.42
N LYS A 156 24.26 -2.39 6.30
CA LYS A 156 25.12 -2.72 7.44
C LYS A 156 24.32 -2.64 8.73
N PHE A 157 24.31 -3.73 9.50
CA PHE A 157 23.49 -3.85 10.69
C PHE A 157 24.32 -3.52 11.94
N ASN A 158 23.81 -2.64 12.80
CA ASN A 158 24.46 -2.28 14.06
C ASN A 158 23.93 -3.08 15.27
N THR A 159 22.99 -3.98 15.02
CA THR A 159 22.42 -4.88 16.00
C THR A 159 22.18 -6.25 15.38
N GLU A 160 22.15 -7.28 16.20
CA GLU A 160 21.77 -8.62 15.75
C GLU A 160 20.26 -8.65 15.47
N ILE A 161 19.86 -9.26 14.35
CA ILE A 161 18.44 -9.39 13.99
C ILE A 161 18.19 -10.63 13.12
N GLN A 162 16.97 -11.16 13.16
CA GLN A 162 16.55 -12.19 12.22
C GLN A 162 15.92 -11.58 10.98
N ALA A 163 16.15 -12.19 9.83
CA ALA A 163 15.67 -11.74 8.55
C ALA A 163 15.10 -12.89 7.71
N VAL A 164 14.18 -12.53 6.82
CA VAL A 164 13.68 -13.37 5.73
C VAL A 164 13.65 -12.52 4.47
N ILE A 165 14.16 -13.06 3.36
CA ILE A 165 13.94 -12.49 2.02
C ILE A 165 12.96 -13.37 1.26
N SER A 166 11.89 -12.79 0.74
CA SER A 166 10.85 -13.47 -0.06
C SER A 166 10.61 -12.74 -1.39
N GLY A 167 9.76 -13.31 -2.26
CA GLY A 167 9.42 -12.74 -3.57
C GLY A 167 10.31 -13.27 -4.70
N ALA A 168 10.60 -12.41 -5.68
CA ALA A 168 11.43 -12.79 -6.83
C ALA A 168 12.85 -13.19 -6.40
N PRO A 169 13.48 -14.17 -7.08
CA PRO A 169 14.79 -14.67 -6.68
C PRO A 169 15.90 -13.66 -6.97
N LEU A 170 16.69 -13.32 -5.95
CA LEU A 170 17.89 -12.49 -6.05
C LEU A 170 19.05 -13.13 -5.30
N THR A 171 20.27 -12.70 -5.61
CA THR A 171 21.47 -13.13 -4.87
C THR A 171 21.50 -12.47 -3.49
N VAL A 172 21.57 -13.26 -2.41
CA VAL A 172 21.72 -12.77 -1.03
C VAL A 172 23.09 -13.18 -0.50
N THR A 173 23.88 -12.22 -0.01
CA THR A 173 25.14 -12.53 0.68
C THR A 173 25.24 -11.77 1.99
N LEU A 174 25.68 -12.45 3.05
CA LEU A 174 26.01 -11.89 4.36
C LEU A 174 27.53 -11.98 4.55
N ASP A 175 28.21 -10.83 4.61
CA ASP A 175 29.68 -10.74 4.63
C ASP A 175 30.37 -11.59 3.53
N GLY A 176 29.75 -11.64 2.36
CA GLY A 176 30.22 -12.41 1.19
C GLY A 176 29.80 -13.88 1.18
N VAL A 177 29.18 -14.40 2.24
CA VAL A 177 28.67 -15.78 2.30
C VAL A 177 27.23 -15.83 1.80
N GLY A 178 26.94 -16.69 0.83
CA GLY A 178 25.59 -16.85 0.27
C GLY A 178 24.56 -17.27 1.31
N GLN A 179 23.37 -16.69 1.24
CA GLN A 179 22.22 -17.02 2.09
C GLN A 179 21.04 -17.49 1.22
N SER A 180 20.21 -18.36 1.77
CA SER A 180 18.98 -18.81 1.12
C SER A 180 17.85 -17.78 1.30
N MET A 181 17.08 -17.58 0.24
CA MET A 181 15.78 -16.92 0.34
C MET A 181 14.76 -17.86 0.99
N ASN A 182 13.61 -17.30 1.40
CA ASN A 182 12.47 -18.03 1.95
C ASN A 182 12.77 -18.80 3.25
N SER A 183 13.87 -18.49 3.93
CA SER A 183 14.30 -19.10 5.19
C SER A 183 14.69 -18.03 6.22
N VAL A 184 14.42 -18.29 7.50
CA VAL A 184 14.86 -17.42 8.61
C VAL A 184 16.36 -17.60 8.83
N PHE A 185 17.12 -16.51 8.72
CA PHE A 185 18.54 -16.47 9.10
C PHE A 185 18.83 -15.30 10.03
N THR A 186 19.94 -15.41 10.78
CA THR A 186 20.40 -14.38 11.71
C THR A 186 21.47 -13.52 11.06
N ILE A 187 21.34 -12.21 11.20
CA ILE A 187 22.33 -11.20 10.82
C ILE A 187 23.02 -10.73 12.11
N PRO A 188 24.31 -11.03 12.32
CA PRO A 188 25.06 -10.54 13.48
C PRO A 188 25.21 -9.02 13.48
N ALA A 189 25.37 -8.43 14.67
CA ALA A 189 25.77 -7.03 14.78
C ALA A 189 27.14 -6.80 14.09
N GLY A 190 27.23 -5.73 13.29
CA GLY A 190 28.39 -5.38 12.48
C GLY A 190 28.41 -6.00 11.09
N ALA A 191 27.56 -6.98 10.80
CA ALA A 191 27.54 -7.68 9.52
C ALA A 191 26.94 -6.83 8.38
N THR A 192 27.34 -7.14 7.16
CA THR A 192 26.86 -6.49 5.93
C THR A 192 26.04 -7.47 5.09
N LEU A 193 24.75 -7.18 4.93
CA LEU A 193 23.86 -7.88 4.01
C LEU A 193 23.87 -7.17 2.65
N LYS A 194 24.12 -7.93 1.58
CA LYS A 194 24.03 -7.44 0.21
C LYS A 194 22.98 -8.23 -0.56
N LEU A 195 22.05 -7.50 -1.16
CA LEU A 195 21.00 -8.01 -2.01
C LEU A 195 21.30 -7.61 -3.46
N GLY A 196 21.50 -8.59 -4.33
CA GLY A 196 21.92 -8.40 -5.71
C GLY A 196 20.79 -8.01 -6.65
N ALA A 197 21.03 -8.23 -7.95
CA ALA A 197 20.01 -8.13 -8.97
C ALA A 197 18.99 -9.28 -8.85
N ILE A 198 17.72 -8.97 -9.10
CA ILE A 198 16.69 -9.97 -9.31
C ILE A 198 17.00 -10.72 -10.61
N SER A 199 16.98 -12.04 -10.53
CA SER A 199 17.28 -12.97 -11.61
C SER A 199 16.03 -13.76 -12.00
N GLY A 200 15.92 -14.21 -13.25
CA GLY A 200 14.77 -15.04 -13.67
C GLY A 200 13.45 -14.26 -13.74
N ALA A 201 12.35 -14.92 -13.39
CA ALA A 201 11.00 -14.34 -13.42
C ALA A 201 10.73 -13.46 -12.18
N GLY A 202 9.88 -12.44 -12.34
CA GLY A 202 9.58 -11.48 -11.27
C GLY A 202 10.43 -10.21 -11.32
N VAL A 203 10.09 -9.27 -10.44
CA VAL A 203 10.71 -7.93 -10.38
C VAL A 203 10.77 -7.31 -8.98
N ARG A 204 10.14 -7.94 -7.98
CA ARG A 204 10.17 -7.46 -6.59
C ARG A 204 10.49 -8.55 -5.58
N SER A 205 11.30 -8.19 -4.60
CA SER A 205 11.60 -9.01 -3.42
C SER A 205 11.39 -8.19 -2.16
N TYR A 206 11.24 -8.86 -1.02
CA TYR A 206 10.95 -8.22 0.25
C TYR A 206 11.96 -8.64 1.30
N LEU A 207 12.56 -7.68 1.99
CA LEU A 207 13.36 -7.95 3.19
C LEU A 207 12.51 -7.67 4.43
N CYS A 208 12.10 -8.74 5.09
CA CYS A 208 11.40 -8.71 6.37
C CYS A 208 12.43 -8.87 7.50
N LEU A 209 12.27 -8.09 8.57
CA LEU A 209 13.15 -8.10 9.75
C LEU A 209 12.29 -8.35 10.99
N SER A 210 12.80 -9.10 11.98
CA SER A 210 12.01 -9.38 13.19
C SER A 210 11.68 -8.09 13.94
N GLY A 211 10.39 -7.84 14.18
CA GLY A 211 9.88 -6.59 14.76
C GLY A 211 9.76 -5.41 13.78
N GLY A 212 10.00 -5.63 12.49
CA GLY A 212 9.76 -4.65 11.42
C GLY A 212 10.65 -3.40 11.47
N ILE A 213 10.44 -2.53 10.47
CA ILE A 213 11.18 -1.27 10.32
C ILE A 213 10.43 -0.16 11.03
N GLN A 214 11.14 0.59 11.89
CA GLN A 214 10.54 1.63 12.71
C GLN A 214 10.50 2.96 11.95
N VAL A 215 9.32 3.28 11.41
CA VAL A 215 8.98 4.56 10.78
C VAL A 215 7.63 5.05 11.34
N PRO A 216 7.38 6.38 11.35
CA PRO A 216 6.11 6.90 11.84
C PRO A 216 4.97 6.52 10.89
N ASP A 217 3.79 6.34 11.46
CA ASP A 217 2.57 6.33 10.66
C ASP A 217 2.29 7.74 10.16
N TYR A 218 1.84 7.84 8.91
CA TYR A 218 1.34 9.07 8.33
C TYR A 218 -0.01 8.74 7.71
N LEU A 219 -1.15 9.22 8.22
CA LEU A 219 -2.47 8.73 7.79
C LEU A 219 -2.61 7.20 8.01
N GLY A 220 -2.26 6.71 9.19
CA GLY A 220 -2.57 5.35 9.64
C GLY A 220 -1.70 4.21 9.09
N SER A 221 -0.64 4.50 8.33
CA SER A 221 0.27 3.45 7.81
C SER A 221 1.69 3.95 7.59
N LYS A 222 2.64 3.01 7.59
CA LYS A 222 4.08 3.16 7.35
C LYS A 222 4.47 3.13 5.88
N SER A 223 3.53 2.85 4.98
CA SER A 223 3.81 2.70 3.55
C SER A 223 4.30 3.98 2.88
N THR A 224 5.27 3.83 1.98
CA THR A 224 5.89 4.94 1.24
C THR A 224 5.06 5.23 -0.02
N PHE A 225 4.54 6.45 -0.13
CA PHE A 225 3.99 6.96 -1.40
C PHE A 225 4.95 7.98 -2.00
N THR A 226 5.75 7.52 -2.97
CA THR A 226 6.86 8.33 -3.51
C THR A 226 6.42 9.55 -4.31
N LEU A 227 5.29 9.47 -5.03
CA LEU A 227 4.75 10.60 -5.80
C LEU A 227 4.23 11.72 -4.90
N GLY A 228 3.57 11.36 -3.79
CA GLY A 228 3.09 12.31 -2.78
C GLY A 228 4.15 12.72 -1.75
N GLN A 229 5.33 12.10 -1.76
CA GLN A 229 6.45 12.36 -0.85
C GLN A 229 6.10 12.21 0.65
N PHE A 230 5.32 11.19 1.01
CA PHE A 230 4.97 10.91 2.41
C PHE A 230 4.96 9.42 2.76
N GLY A 231 4.94 9.15 4.07
CA GLY A 231 5.06 7.80 4.63
C GLY A 231 6.47 7.20 4.50
N GLY A 232 6.65 5.99 5.01
CA GLY A 232 7.93 5.28 4.95
C GLY A 232 9.12 6.05 5.55
N HIS A 233 10.27 5.89 4.92
CA HIS A 233 11.47 6.65 5.29
C HIS A 233 11.51 7.99 4.55
N ALA A 234 11.02 9.03 5.22
CA ALA A 234 11.01 10.41 4.73
C ALA A 234 10.29 10.59 3.37
N GLY A 235 9.24 9.80 3.10
CA GLY A 235 8.41 9.96 1.91
C GLY A 235 9.04 9.50 0.60
N ARG A 236 10.16 8.78 0.64
CA ARG A 236 10.95 8.45 -0.55
C ARG A 236 11.52 7.05 -0.52
N ALA A 237 12.03 6.61 -1.67
CA ALA A 237 12.94 5.49 -1.73
C ALA A 237 14.22 5.77 -0.90
N LEU A 238 14.85 4.71 -0.41
CA LEU A 238 16.10 4.78 0.34
C LEU A 238 17.22 5.41 -0.50
N ARG A 239 18.20 5.98 0.20
CA ARG A 239 19.42 6.57 -0.35
C ARG A 239 20.62 6.09 0.46
N SER A 240 21.80 6.11 -0.16
CA SER A 240 23.05 5.86 0.56
C SER A 240 23.22 6.85 1.70
N GLY A 241 23.59 6.35 2.87
CA GLY A 241 23.71 7.12 4.11
C GLY A 241 22.44 7.18 4.96
N ASP A 242 21.31 6.68 4.47
CA ASP A 242 20.11 6.56 5.30
C ASP A 242 20.36 5.60 6.47
N VAL A 243 19.72 5.89 7.61
CA VAL A 243 19.72 5.04 8.79
C VAL A 243 18.27 4.69 9.11
N LEU A 244 17.95 3.40 9.17
CA LEU A 244 16.65 2.91 9.59
C LEU A 244 16.74 2.39 11.02
N HIS A 245 15.75 2.73 11.84
CA HIS A 245 15.64 2.25 13.22
C HIS A 245 14.87 0.93 13.24
N LEU A 246 15.25 0.06 14.17
CA LEU A 246 14.71 -1.28 14.34
C LEU A 246 14.19 -1.44 15.76
N ALA A 247 13.26 -2.37 15.96
CA ALA A 247 12.82 -2.83 17.28
C ALA A 247 12.85 -4.36 17.31
N PRO A 248 14.05 -4.99 17.34
CA PRO A 248 14.18 -6.45 17.25
C PRO A 248 13.29 -7.15 18.29
N ARG A 249 12.48 -8.10 17.84
CA ARG A 249 11.63 -8.94 18.69
C ARG A 249 12.26 -10.31 18.91
N SER A 250 11.83 -10.98 19.99
CA SER A 250 12.29 -12.33 20.36
C SER A 250 12.19 -13.31 19.20
N ALA A 251 13.18 -14.19 19.11
CA ALA A 251 13.47 -14.99 17.93
C ALA A 251 12.37 -16.00 17.54
N SER A 252 12.11 -16.09 16.24
CA SER A 252 11.57 -17.31 15.61
C SER A 252 12.68 -18.37 15.51
N ALA A 253 12.32 -19.64 15.31
CA ALA A 253 13.34 -20.69 15.13
C ALA A 253 14.16 -20.45 13.85
N THR A 254 15.45 -20.14 13.99
CA THR A 254 16.39 -20.03 12.86
C THR A 254 16.35 -21.30 12.02
N GLY A 255 16.35 -21.16 10.69
CA GLY A 255 16.22 -22.28 9.75
C GLY A 255 14.78 -22.70 9.47
N SER A 256 13.77 -21.99 9.99
CA SER A 256 12.39 -22.16 9.51
C SER A 256 12.30 -21.71 8.06
N GLU A 257 11.68 -22.52 7.20
CA GLU A 257 11.59 -22.27 5.75
C GLU A 257 10.11 -22.18 5.32
N LEU A 258 9.82 -21.32 4.34
CA LEU A 258 8.54 -21.37 3.64
C LEU A 258 8.47 -22.65 2.81
N PRO A 259 7.38 -23.43 2.93
CA PRO A 259 7.15 -24.57 2.05
C PRO A 259 7.24 -24.17 0.57
N VAL A 260 7.77 -25.07 -0.25
CA VAL A 260 8.00 -24.83 -1.69
C VAL A 260 6.75 -24.29 -2.40
N GLY A 261 5.56 -24.86 -2.12
CA GLY A 261 4.29 -24.40 -2.70
C GLY A 261 3.85 -22.98 -2.27
N LEU A 262 4.49 -22.38 -1.26
CA LEU A 262 4.27 -20.99 -0.87
C LEU A 262 5.33 -20.05 -1.46
N GLN A 263 6.40 -20.55 -2.04
CA GLN A 263 7.41 -19.73 -2.69
C GLN A 263 6.86 -19.14 -3.99
N THR A 264 7.42 -18.01 -4.43
CA THR A 264 6.94 -17.30 -5.62
C THR A 264 7.33 -18.06 -6.88
N GLU A 265 6.37 -18.81 -7.44
CA GLU A 265 6.52 -19.47 -8.74
C GLU A 265 5.78 -18.69 -9.84
N LEU A 266 6.47 -18.53 -10.96
CA LEU A 266 6.10 -17.55 -11.96
C LEU A 266 6.22 -18.14 -13.37
N ALA A 267 5.12 -18.70 -13.89
CA ALA A 267 4.94 -19.18 -15.28
C ALA A 267 5.34 -18.17 -16.38
N THR A 268 5.67 -18.62 -17.60
CA THR A 268 6.05 -17.71 -18.69
C THR A 268 4.92 -16.77 -19.14
N VAL A 269 3.68 -17.28 -19.16
CA VAL A 269 2.47 -16.47 -19.34
C VAL A 269 1.69 -16.52 -18.03
N ARG A 270 1.40 -15.35 -17.46
CA ARG A 270 0.72 -15.20 -16.17
C ARG A 270 -0.78 -15.31 -16.39
N THR A 271 -1.41 -16.29 -15.77
CA THR A 271 -2.87 -16.34 -15.70
C THR A 271 -3.34 -15.43 -14.58
N VAL A 272 -4.03 -14.35 -14.93
CA VAL A 272 -4.59 -13.39 -13.96
C VAL A 272 -6.10 -13.50 -13.99
N ARG A 273 -6.68 -13.93 -12.88
CA ARG A 273 -8.13 -14.10 -12.74
C ARG A 273 -8.79 -12.76 -12.46
N VAL A 274 -9.94 -12.54 -13.10
CA VAL A 274 -10.64 -11.25 -13.06
C VAL A 274 -12.13 -11.45 -12.85
N ILE A 275 -12.78 -10.47 -12.24
CA ILE A 275 -14.23 -10.27 -12.35
C ILE A 275 -14.50 -9.45 -13.60
N TYR A 276 -15.45 -9.88 -14.41
CA TYR A 276 -15.92 -9.12 -15.57
C TYR A 276 -16.79 -7.95 -15.11
N GLY A 277 -16.47 -6.75 -15.57
CA GLY A 277 -17.04 -5.48 -15.12
C GLY A 277 -15.99 -4.47 -14.64
N PRO A 278 -16.39 -3.21 -14.44
CA PRO A 278 -17.77 -2.71 -14.54
C PRO A 278 -18.25 -2.39 -15.98
N HIS A 279 -17.34 -2.09 -16.91
CA HIS A 279 -17.64 -1.52 -18.23
C HIS A 279 -17.32 -2.48 -19.38
N GLY A 280 -17.97 -3.64 -19.42
CA GLY A 280 -17.78 -4.64 -20.49
C GLY A 280 -18.64 -4.40 -21.75
N ALA A 281 -18.64 -5.39 -22.65
CA ALA A 281 -19.63 -5.56 -23.70
C ALA A 281 -21.04 -5.88 -23.14
N PRO A 282 -22.12 -5.52 -23.86
CA PRO A 282 -22.12 -4.84 -25.17
C PRO A 282 -22.11 -3.30 -25.07
N GLU A 283 -22.16 -2.74 -23.86
CA GLU A 283 -22.38 -1.28 -23.67
C GLU A 283 -21.21 -0.43 -24.16
N PHE A 284 -19.97 -0.88 -23.95
CA PHE A 284 -18.78 -0.11 -24.30
C PHE A 284 -17.91 -0.81 -25.34
N PHE A 285 -17.81 -2.13 -25.26
CA PHE A 285 -17.00 -2.95 -26.17
C PHE A 285 -17.89 -3.85 -27.03
N ALA A 286 -17.45 -4.13 -28.26
CA ALA A 286 -18.09 -5.13 -29.10
C ALA A 286 -17.90 -6.52 -28.48
N PRO A 287 -18.92 -7.41 -28.47
CA PRO A 287 -18.80 -8.75 -27.90
C PRO A 287 -17.59 -9.55 -28.42
N GLU A 288 -17.33 -9.47 -29.73
CA GLU A 288 -16.18 -10.10 -30.40
C GLU A 288 -14.82 -9.57 -29.94
N TYR A 289 -14.76 -8.32 -29.49
CA TYR A 289 -13.54 -7.78 -28.90
C TYR A 289 -13.30 -8.36 -27.50
N MET A 290 -14.35 -8.62 -26.73
CA MET A 290 -14.16 -9.27 -25.43
C MET A 290 -13.65 -10.71 -25.58
N GLU A 291 -14.10 -11.45 -26.60
CA GLU A 291 -13.51 -12.76 -26.94
C GLU A 291 -12.01 -12.62 -27.25
N THR A 292 -11.64 -11.62 -28.05
CA THR A 292 -10.24 -11.30 -28.38
C THR A 292 -9.44 -10.92 -27.13
N PHE A 293 -10.01 -10.12 -26.23
CA PHE A 293 -9.38 -9.66 -25.00
C PHE A 293 -8.96 -10.82 -24.09
N PHE A 294 -9.86 -11.79 -23.87
CA PHE A 294 -9.59 -12.97 -23.03
C PHE A 294 -8.71 -14.02 -23.73
N ALA A 295 -8.75 -14.10 -25.06
CA ALA A 295 -7.86 -14.97 -25.83
C ALA A 295 -6.41 -14.44 -25.94
N THR A 296 -6.19 -13.15 -25.65
CA THR A 296 -4.90 -12.50 -25.83
C THR A 296 -3.95 -12.73 -24.65
N ALA A 297 -2.70 -13.08 -24.97
CA ALA A 297 -1.57 -12.95 -24.06
C ALA A 297 -0.96 -11.54 -24.20
N TRP A 298 -1.38 -10.62 -23.33
CA TRP A 298 -0.99 -9.22 -23.28
C TRP A 298 0.45 -9.06 -22.85
N GLU A 299 1.23 -8.25 -23.56
CA GLU A 299 2.64 -8.00 -23.22
C GLU A 299 2.76 -6.76 -22.33
N VAL A 300 3.57 -6.84 -21.27
CA VAL A 300 3.82 -5.72 -20.36
C VAL A 300 4.74 -4.70 -21.02
N HIS A 301 4.27 -3.46 -21.12
CA HIS A 301 5.03 -2.35 -21.66
C HIS A 301 6.07 -1.82 -20.66
N PHE A 302 7.20 -1.29 -21.14
CA PHE A 302 8.29 -0.81 -20.29
C PHE A 302 7.91 0.37 -19.38
N ASN A 303 6.94 1.19 -19.81
CA ASN A 303 6.42 2.32 -19.03
C ASN A 303 5.39 1.86 -17.97
N SER A 304 5.83 0.96 -17.10
CA SER A 304 5.04 0.38 -16.00
C SER A 304 5.69 0.71 -14.66
N SER A 305 4.87 0.99 -13.65
CA SER A 305 5.35 1.34 -12.30
C SER A 305 4.33 0.94 -11.23
N ARG A 306 4.53 1.36 -9.97
CA ARG A 306 3.56 1.14 -8.89
C ARG A 306 2.20 1.81 -9.13
N THR A 307 2.13 2.83 -10.00
CA THR A 307 0.86 3.46 -10.39
C THR A 307 0.02 2.57 -11.30
N GLY A 308 0.66 1.69 -12.06
CA GLY A 308 -0.02 0.76 -12.96
C GLY A 308 0.92 0.06 -13.94
N VAL A 309 0.44 -1.08 -14.43
CA VAL A 309 1.14 -1.95 -15.39
C VAL A 309 0.50 -1.76 -16.76
N ARG A 310 1.21 -1.11 -17.67
CA ARG A 310 0.73 -0.85 -19.03
C ARG A 310 0.86 -2.09 -19.89
N LEU A 311 -0.12 -2.32 -20.75
CA LEU A 311 -0.19 -3.51 -21.59
C LEU A 311 -0.16 -3.15 -23.09
N ILE A 312 0.43 -4.04 -23.88
CA ILE A 312 0.47 -4.02 -25.33
C ILE A 312 -0.36 -5.19 -25.84
N GLY A 313 -1.28 -4.90 -26.75
CA GLY A 313 -2.16 -5.92 -27.33
C GLY A 313 -3.08 -5.36 -28.42
N PRO A 314 -4.15 -6.09 -28.75
CA PRO A 314 -5.09 -5.70 -29.80
C PRO A 314 -5.80 -4.41 -29.45
N LYS A 315 -6.16 -3.64 -30.49
CA LYS A 315 -6.94 -2.42 -30.32
C LYS A 315 -8.41 -2.75 -30.02
N PRO A 316 -9.06 -1.99 -29.13
CA PRO A 316 -10.48 -2.15 -28.84
C PRO A 316 -11.39 -1.90 -30.04
N ILE A 317 -12.48 -2.66 -30.08
CA ILE A 317 -13.62 -2.40 -30.96
C ILE A 317 -14.73 -1.85 -30.08
N TRP A 318 -15.03 -0.57 -30.27
CA TRP A 318 -15.99 0.18 -29.49
C TRP A 318 -17.40 0.04 -30.07
N THR A 319 -18.43 0.02 -29.23
CA THR A 319 -19.85 0.01 -29.67
C THR A 319 -20.45 1.39 -29.79
N ARG A 320 -19.67 2.43 -29.48
CA ARG A 320 -20.04 3.85 -29.57
C ARG A 320 -18.97 4.62 -30.31
N ASP A 321 -19.39 5.70 -30.97
CA ASP A 321 -18.48 6.56 -31.75
C ASP A 321 -17.75 7.59 -30.89
N SER A 322 -18.25 7.87 -29.67
CA SER A 322 -17.70 8.90 -28.78
C SER A 322 -18.13 8.71 -27.32
N GLY A 323 -17.41 9.34 -26.39
CA GLY A 323 -17.81 9.50 -25.00
C GLY A 323 -18.73 10.70 -24.72
N GLY A 324 -19.07 11.48 -25.74
CA GLY A 324 -19.97 12.62 -25.61
C GLY A 324 -19.34 13.74 -24.78
N GLU A 325 -20.10 14.28 -23.83
CA GLU A 325 -19.66 15.38 -22.96
C GLU A 325 -18.47 15.00 -22.05
N ALA A 326 -18.28 13.70 -21.79
CA ALA A 326 -17.15 13.20 -21.02
C ALA A 326 -15.83 13.13 -21.80
N GLY A 327 -15.88 13.31 -23.12
CA GLY A 327 -14.69 13.29 -23.99
C GLY A 327 -14.96 12.61 -25.33
N LEU A 328 -14.19 13.00 -26.35
CA LEU A 328 -14.46 12.55 -27.71
C LEU A 328 -14.12 11.08 -27.95
N HIS A 329 -13.18 10.49 -27.21
CA HIS A 329 -12.77 9.10 -27.44
C HIS A 329 -13.85 8.12 -26.94
N PRO A 330 -14.17 7.03 -27.64
CA PRO A 330 -15.13 6.01 -27.21
C PRO A 330 -14.79 5.26 -25.90
N SER A 331 -13.65 5.53 -25.28
CA SER A 331 -13.33 5.01 -23.95
C SER A 331 -13.74 5.99 -22.83
N ASN A 332 -14.05 7.25 -23.17
CA ASN A 332 -14.33 8.29 -22.18
C ASN A 332 -15.68 8.10 -21.48
N ILE A 333 -15.70 8.20 -20.16
CA ILE A 333 -16.90 8.20 -19.32
C ILE A 333 -16.80 9.38 -18.35
N HIS A 334 -17.94 9.80 -17.81
CA HIS A 334 -17.94 10.78 -16.72
C HIS A 334 -17.13 10.21 -15.57
N ASP A 335 -16.17 11.00 -15.07
CA ASP A 335 -15.19 10.51 -14.12
C ASP A 335 -15.83 9.74 -12.96
N ASN A 336 -15.34 8.52 -12.76
CA ASN A 336 -15.76 7.64 -11.70
C ASN A 336 -14.57 7.10 -10.92
N PRO A 337 -14.81 6.55 -9.73
CA PRO A 337 -13.76 5.90 -8.97
C PRO A 337 -13.38 4.56 -9.59
N TYR A 338 -12.10 4.21 -9.46
CA TYR A 338 -11.55 2.93 -9.86
C TYR A 338 -11.24 2.04 -8.67
N ALA A 339 -11.28 0.73 -8.90
CA ALA A 339 -10.72 -0.28 -8.01
C ALA A 339 -9.25 -0.53 -8.37
N ILE A 340 -8.43 -0.88 -7.37
CA ILE A 340 -7.07 -1.37 -7.62
C ILE A 340 -7.18 -2.69 -8.38
N GLY A 341 -6.35 -2.85 -9.41
CA GLY A 341 -6.43 -3.99 -10.33
C GLY A 341 -7.46 -3.84 -11.45
N ALA A 342 -8.21 -2.73 -11.52
CA ALA A 342 -9.04 -2.44 -12.69
C ALA A 342 -8.15 -2.31 -13.94
N VAL A 343 -8.60 -2.88 -15.06
CA VAL A 343 -7.90 -2.74 -16.36
C VAL A 343 -8.48 -1.54 -17.07
N ASP A 344 -7.84 -0.39 -16.91
CA ASP A 344 -8.32 0.90 -17.41
C ASP A 344 -7.88 1.16 -18.86
N PHE A 345 -8.83 1.50 -19.74
CA PHE A 345 -8.57 1.79 -21.15
C PHE A 345 -8.38 3.29 -21.39
N THR A 346 -7.13 3.76 -21.17
CA THR A 346 -6.69 5.14 -21.44
C THR A 346 -6.61 5.43 -22.95
N GLY A 347 -7.78 5.60 -23.56
CA GLY A 347 -7.93 5.53 -25.01
C GLY A 347 -7.91 4.07 -25.48
N ASP A 348 -7.05 3.76 -26.45
CA ASP A 348 -6.88 2.40 -26.97
C ASP A 348 -5.81 1.59 -26.20
N MET A 349 -5.19 2.16 -25.15
CA MET A 349 -4.10 1.53 -24.41
C MET A 349 -4.54 1.11 -22.99
N PRO A 350 -4.57 -0.20 -22.68
CA PRO A 350 -4.95 -0.68 -21.36
C PRO A 350 -3.82 -0.57 -20.33
N VAL A 351 -4.21 -0.28 -19.08
CA VAL A 351 -3.32 -0.22 -17.91
C VAL A 351 -3.99 -0.92 -16.73
N ILE A 352 -3.32 -1.89 -16.11
CA ILE A 352 -3.78 -2.46 -14.84
C ILE A 352 -3.42 -1.47 -13.73
N LEU A 353 -4.41 -0.91 -13.03
CA LEU A 353 -4.16 0.09 -12.00
C LEU A 353 -3.49 -0.53 -10.77
N GLY A 354 -2.38 0.08 -10.34
CA GLY A 354 -1.58 -0.40 -9.21
C GLY A 354 -1.95 0.26 -7.88
N PRO A 355 -1.29 -0.14 -6.77
CA PRO A 355 -1.59 0.38 -5.44
C PRO A 355 -1.24 1.86 -5.23
N ASP A 356 -0.37 2.44 -6.07
CA ASP A 356 -0.07 3.89 -6.11
C ASP A 356 -0.83 4.60 -7.24
N GLY A 357 -1.83 3.93 -7.83
CA GLY A 357 -2.58 4.38 -8.99
C GLY A 357 -3.58 5.51 -8.70
N PRO A 358 -4.18 6.08 -9.76
CA PRO A 358 -5.22 7.08 -9.61
C PRO A 358 -6.48 6.47 -8.99
N SER A 359 -7.17 7.23 -8.14
CA SER A 359 -8.44 6.80 -7.55
C SER A 359 -9.65 7.09 -8.42
N LEU A 360 -9.63 8.19 -9.18
CA LEU A 360 -10.73 8.67 -9.99
C LEU A 360 -10.23 8.99 -11.40
N GLY A 361 -11.01 8.63 -12.42
CA GLY A 361 -10.70 8.93 -13.81
C GLY A 361 -11.88 8.70 -14.75
N GLY A 362 -11.71 9.11 -16.00
CA GLY A 362 -12.78 9.22 -17.00
C GLY A 362 -12.69 8.18 -18.12
N PHE A 363 -12.26 6.95 -17.83
CA PHE A 363 -12.09 5.87 -18.80
C PHE A 363 -12.74 4.55 -18.35
N VAL A 364 -13.18 3.75 -19.33
CA VAL A 364 -13.83 2.46 -19.07
C VAL A 364 -12.86 1.36 -18.64
N CYS A 365 -13.38 0.43 -17.85
CA CYS A 365 -12.67 -0.73 -17.29
C CYS A 365 -13.51 -1.99 -17.53
N PRO A 366 -13.17 -2.90 -18.47
CA PRO A 366 -13.99 -4.08 -18.75
C PRO A 366 -13.82 -5.21 -17.73
N VAL A 367 -12.73 -5.24 -16.98
CA VAL A 367 -12.44 -6.26 -15.96
C VAL A 367 -11.66 -5.67 -14.79
N THR A 368 -11.76 -6.33 -13.63
CA THR A 368 -10.95 -6.03 -12.43
C THR A 368 -10.32 -7.31 -11.90
N VAL A 369 -9.01 -7.27 -11.63
CA VAL A 369 -8.26 -8.38 -11.03
C VAL A 369 -8.82 -8.74 -9.66
N ILE A 370 -9.00 -10.03 -9.40
CA ILE A 370 -9.49 -10.50 -8.09
C ILE A 370 -8.45 -10.23 -7.00
N GLU A 371 -8.92 -9.97 -5.78
CA GLU A 371 -8.05 -9.74 -4.63
C GLU A 371 -6.95 -10.83 -4.48
N ALA A 372 -7.30 -12.09 -4.69
CA ALA A 372 -6.39 -13.23 -4.57
C ALA A 372 -5.23 -13.24 -5.58
N ASP A 373 -5.34 -12.47 -6.66
CA ASP A 373 -4.37 -12.40 -7.77
C ASP A 373 -3.64 -11.06 -7.85
N LEU A 374 -4.04 -10.04 -7.07
CA LEU A 374 -3.41 -8.71 -7.10
C LEU A 374 -1.90 -8.76 -6.86
N TRP A 375 -1.42 -9.68 -6.01
CA TRP A 375 0.00 -9.86 -5.74
C TRP A 375 0.84 -10.13 -7.00
N GLN A 376 0.25 -10.77 -8.03
CA GLN A 376 0.95 -11.09 -9.27
C GLN A 376 1.41 -9.83 -10.01
N LEU A 377 0.67 -8.71 -9.86
CA LEU A 377 0.99 -7.43 -10.49
C LEU A 377 2.34 -6.89 -10.01
N GLY A 378 2.67 -7.12 -8.74
CA GLY A 378 3.97 -6.76 -8.17
C GLY A 378 5.16 -7.48 -8.79
N GLN A 379 4.94 -8.57 -9.53
CA GLN A 379 5.97 -9.35 -10.17
C GLN A 379 6.10 -9.13 -11.68
N LEU A 380 5.20 -8.36 -12.29
CA LEU A 380 5.23 -8.08 -13.72
C LEU A 380 6.35 -7.10 -14.08
N LYS A 381 7.16 -7.45 -15.09
CA LYS A 381 8.13 -6.55 -15.73
C LYS A 381 7.95 -6.47 -17.24
N ALA A 382 8.60 -5.49 -17.84
CA ALA A 382 8.60 -5.29 -19.29
C ALA A 382 8.88 -6.59 -20.06
N GLY A 383 8.03 -6.89 -21.04
CA GLY A 383 8.10 -8.10 -21.86
C GLY A 383 7.43 -9.35 -21.26
N ASP A 384 7.05 -9.34 -19.97
CA ASP A 384 6.23 -10.42 -19.41
C ASP A 384 4.87 -10.47 -20.12
N LYS A 385 4.26 -11.65 -20.14
CA LYS A 385 2.94 -11.86 -20.74
C LYS A 385 1.89 -12.21 -19.69
N VAL A 386 0.70 -11.62 -19.84
CA VAL A 386 -0.46 -11.84 -18.98
C VAL A 386 -1.64 -12.27 -19.83
N GLN A 387 -2.36 -13.30 -19.42
CA GLN A 387 -3.64 -13.67 -19.99
C GLN A 387 -4.71 -13.59 -18.90
N PHE A 388 -5.79 -12.88 -19.21
CA PHE A 388 -6.91 -12.72 -18.29
C PHE A 388 -7.87 -13.91 -18.39
N VAL A 389 -8.42 -14.33 -17.25
CA VAL A 389 -9.45 -15.37 -17.19
C VAL A 389 -10.57 -14.92 -16.27
N ALA A 390 -11.79 -14.86 -16.79
CA ALA A 390 -12.96 -14.50 -15.98
C ALA A 390 -13.29 -15.61 -14.98
N VAL A 391 -13.62 -15.23 -13.74
CA VAL A 391 -14.17 -16.12 -12.70
C VAL A 391 -15.40 -15.49 -12.07
N ASP A 392 -16.21 -16.30 -11.39
CA ASP A 392 -17.36 -15.82 -10.63
C ASP A 392 -16.97 -15.35 -9.21
N ILE A 393 -17.85 -14.56 -8.58
CA ILE A 393 -17.64 -14.05 -7.22
C ILE A 393 -17.42 -15.18 -6.21
N PRO A 394 -18.22 -16.27 -6.17
CA PRO A 394 -17.97 -17.37 -5.25
C PRO A 394 -16.57 -17.98 -5.39
N THR A 395 -16.07 -18.14 -6.61
CA THR A 395 -14.72 -18.65 -6.87
C THR A 395 -13.65 -17.67 -6.41
N ALA A 396 -13.79 -16.39 -6.73
CA ALA A 396 -12.88 -15.35 -6.28
C ALA A 396 -12.76 -15.30 -4.74
N ARG A 397 -13.90 -15.45 -4.03
CA ARG A 397 -13.93 -15.50 -2.56
C ARG A 397 -13.34 -16.78 -1.97
N ARG A 398 -13.57 -17.96 -2.58
CA ARG A 398 -12.87 -19.20 -2.16
C ARG A 398 -11.35 -19.09 -2.34
N LEU A 399 -10.90 -18.41 -3.40
CA LEU A 399 -9.48 -18.16 -3.63
C LEU A 399 -8.89 -17.21 -2.59
N ALA A 400 -9.59 -16.13 -2.24
CA ALA A 400 -9.19 -15.20 -1.17
C ALA A 400 -9.11 -15.91 0.20
N GLU A 401 -10.09 -16.77 0.52
CA GLU A 401 -10.05 -17.63 1.72
C GLU A 401 -8.83 -18.56 1.72
N GLY A 402 -8.53 -19.19 0.58
CA GLY A 402 -7.33 -20.00 0.41
C GLY A 402 -6.06 -19.21 0.71
N ARG A 403 -5.93 -17.98 0.17
CA ARG A 403 -4.80 -17.08 0.46
C ARG A 403 -4.66 -16.77 1.95
N ARG A 404 -5.76 -16.50 2.64
CA ARG A 404 -5.78 -16.23 4.08
C ARG A 404 -5.37 -17.45 4.87
N THR A 405 -5.89 -18.63 4.50
CA THR A 405 -5.52 -19.91 5.12
C THR A 405 -4.03 -20.22 4.93
N GLU A 406 -3.48 -20.02 3.73
CA GLU A 406 -2.03 -20.16 3.49
C GLU A 406 -1.21 -19.27 4.41
N LEU A 407 -1.62 -18.01 4.57
CA LEU A 407 -0.91 -17.07 5.43
C LEU A 407 -1.00 -17.48 6.91
N THR A 408 -2.18 -17.86 7.40
CA THR A 408 -2.35 -18.24 8.81
C THR A 408 -1.57 -19.51 9.16
N THR A 409 -1.64 -20.52 8.28
CA THR A 409 -1.09 -21.87 8.52
C THR A 409 0.35 -22.04 8.03
N LEU A 410 0.84 -21.15 7.15
CA LEU A 410 2.06 -21.34 6.36
C LEU A 410 2.07 -22.68 5.62
N GLN A 411 0.92 -23.13 5.12
CA GLN A 411 0.79 -24.33 4.28
C GLN A 411 0.15 -23.99 2.94
N PRO A 412 0.64 -24.54 1.81
CA PRO A 412 0.00 -24.36 0.51
C PRO A 412 -1.47 -24.79 0.53
N GLN A 413 -2.32 -24.04 -0.17
CA GLN A 413 -3.73 -24.38 -0.33
C GLN A 413 -4.03 -24.57 -1.82
N GLU A 414 -4.54 -25.74 -2.18
CA GLU A 414 -5.10 -25.95 -3.49
C GLU A 414 -6.59 -25.59 -3.45
N THR A 415 -6.96 -24.60 -4.27
CA THR A 415 -8.35 -24.19 -4.41
C THR A 415 -8.78 -24.43 -5.85
N ASP A 416 -9.68 -25.38 -6.04
CA ASP A 416 -10.27 -25.67 -7.34
C ASP A 416 -11.04 -24.46 -7.89
N TRP A 417 -10.79 -24.17 -9.16
CA TRP A 417 -11.46 -23.10 -9.89
C TRP A 417 -11.54 -23.44 -11.38
N GLN A 418 -12.47 -22.79 -12.06
CA GLN A 418 -12.65 -22.91 -13.51
C GLN A 418 -13.03 -21.55 -14.09
N PRO A 419 -12.75 -21.30 -15.39
CA PRO A 419 -13.24 -20.12 -16.08
C PRO A 419 -14.78 -20.03 -15.98
N ALA A 420 -15.29 -18.83 -15.71
CA ALA A 420 -16.71 -18.55 -15.70
C ALA A 420 -17.14 -17.93 -17.05
N PRO A 421 -18.40 -18.17 -17.49
CA PRO A 421 -18.94 -17.45 -18.64
C PRO A 421 -19.05 -15.95 -18.37
N LEU A 422 -18.92 -15.14 -19.42
CA LEU A 422 -19.10 -13.70 -19.32
C LEU A 422 -20.60 -13.39 -19.16
N ILE A 423 -21.01 -13.08 -17.94
CA ILE A 423 -22.37 -12.61 -17.61
C ILE A 423 -22.37 -11.10 -17.40
N SER A 424 -23.54 -10.47 -17.39
CA SER A 424 -23.65 -9.03 -17.15
C SER A 424 -22.99 -8.64 -15.81
N PRO A 425 -22.16 -7.57 -15.77
CA PRO A 425 -21.61 -7.06 -14.52
C PRO A 425 -22.66 -6.32 -13.68
N ILE A 426 -23.85 -6.06 -14.23
CA ILE A 426 -24.95 -5.38 -13.54
C ILE A 426 -25.63 -6.36 -12.58
N VAL A 427 -25.47 -6.10 -11.28
CA VAL A 427 -26.04 -6.93 -10.21
C VAL A 427 -27.29 -6.31 -9.58
N MET A 428 -27.54 -5.03 -9.84
CA MET A 428 -28.78 -4.37 -9.41
C MET A 428 -29.16 -3.25 -10.37
N THR A 429 -30.46 -3.12 -10.63
CA THR A 429 -31.05 -1.89 -11.15
C THR A 429 -32.28 -1.55 -10.32
N CYS A 430 -32.42 -0.28 -9.92
CA CYS A 430 -33.60 0.23 -9.23
C CYS A 430 -33.93 1.66 -9.66
N GLY A 431 -35.12 2.13 -9.33
CA GLY A 431 -35.64 3.42 -9.80
C GLY A 431 -35.90 3.46 -11.31
N ALA A 432 -36.24 4.64 -11.81
CA ALA A 432 -36.52 4.90 -13.22
C ALA A 432 -36.13 6.34 -13.58
N ALA A 433 -35.89 6.60 -14.87
CA ALA A 433 -35.51 7.92 -15.41
C ALA A 433 -34.35 8.56 -14.62
N ASP A 434 -34.50 9.81 -14.18
CA ASP A 434 -33.52 10.57 -13.40
C ASP A 434 -33.22 9.96 -12.02
N LYS A 435 -34.05 9.03 -11.55
CA LYS A 435 -33.89 8.30 -10.28
C LYS A 435 -33.38 6.86 -10.48
N ARG A 436 -33.02 6.48 -11.70
CA ARG A 436 -32.43 5.16 -11.99
C ARG A 436 -31.07 5.03 -11.31
N LEU A 437 -30.79 3.89 -10.70
CA LEU A 437 -29.48 3.52 -10.17
C LEU A 437 -29.11 2.13 -10.64
N VAL A 438 -27.89 2.00 -11.16
CA VAL A 438 -27.31 0.73 -11.61
C VAL A 438 -26.13 0.40 -10.71
N ALA A 439 -26.10 -0.82 -10.16
CA ALA A 439 -24.94 -1.33 -9.44
C ALA A 439 -24.20 -2.37 -10.27
N ARG A 440 -22.90 -2.19 -10.43
CA ARG A 440 -22.00 -3.02 -11.22
C ARG A 440 -20.90 -3.60 -10.34
N LEU A 441 -20.53 -4.84 -10.61
CA LEU A 441 -19.32 -5.42 -10.05
C LEU A 441 -18.10 -4.64 -10.57
N SER A 442 -17.22 -4.25 -9.66
CA SER A 442 -15.95 -3.57 -9.96
C SER A 442 -14.80 -4.37 -9.34
N GLY A 443 -14.77 -5.67 -9.60
CA GLY A 443 -13.96 -6.63 -8.84
C GLY A 443 -14.79 -7.40 -7.82
N ASP A 444 -14.11 -8.14 -6.95
CA ASP A 444 -14.71 -8.97 -5.92
C ASP A 444 -14.80 -8.28 -4.55
N THR A 445 -14.22 -7.08 -4.41
CA THR A 445 -14.21 -6.26 -3.19
C THR A 445 -14.80 -4.86 -3.40
N HIS A 446 -15.27 -4.54 -4.61
CA HIS A 446 -15.83 -3.22 -4.91
C HIS A 446 -17.14 -3.31 -5.68
N LEU A 447 -18.03 -2.37 -5.39
CA LEU A 447 -19.30 -2.17 -6.09
C LEU A 447 -19.36 -0.74 -6.63
N LEU A 448 -19.54 -0.59 -7.93
CA LEU A 448 -19.73 0.72 -8.58
C LEU A 448 -21.22 0.99 -8.76
N LEU A 449 -21.69 2.12 -8.24
CA LEU A 449 -23.05 2.62 -8.39
C LEU A 449 -23.06 3.75 -9.41
N GLU A 450 -24.00 3.75 -10.33
CA GLU A 450 -24.15 4.74 -11.39
C GLU A 450 -25.59 5.26 -11.45
N ALA A 451 -25.78 6.57 -11.26
CA ALA A 451 -27.10 7.20 -11.19
C ALA A 451 -27.49 7.86 -12.51
N GLY A 452 -28.73 7.67 -12.94
CA GLY A 452 -29.31 8.28 -14.13
C GLY A 452 -28.66 7.83 -15.44
N GLU A 453 -28.89 8.60 -16.49
CA GLU A 453 -28.24 8.43 -17.80
C GLU A 453 -26.80 8.99 -17.78
N PRO A 454 -25.94 8.64 -18.75
CA PRO A 454 -24.54 9.09 -18.78
C PRO A 454 -24.42 10.54 -19.26
N GLU A 455 -24.97 11.48 -18.49
CA GLU A 455 -24.97 12.92 -18.73
C GLU A 455 -24.48 13.72 -17.52
N LEU A 456 -24.03 14.95 -17.74
CA LEU A 456 -23.61 15.85 -16.66
C LEU A 456 -24.82 16.56 -16.06
N ASP A 457 -25.37 16.00 -14.97
CA ASP A 457 -26.49 16.57 -14.24
C ASP A 457 -26.11 16.87 -12.77
N LEU A 458 -26.28 18.13 -12.36
CA LEU A 458 -26.07 18.58 -10.98
C LEU A 458 -26.99 17.86 -10.00
N VAL A 459 -28.23 17.55 -10.37
CA VAL A 459 -29.17 16.83 -9.51
C VAL A 459 -28.65 15.41 -9.22
N LEU A 460 -28.12 14.72 -10.23
CA LEU A 460 -27.50 13.40 -10.05
C LEU A 460 -26.27 13.49 -9.14
N ARG A 461 -25.42 14.50 -9.32
CA ARG A 461 -24.26 14.74 -8.45
C ARG A 461 -24.68 14.94 -6.99
N PHE A 462 -25.72 15.74 -6.75
CA PHE A 462 -26.26 15.97 -5.41
C PHE A 462 -26.86 14.70 -4.80
N ARG A 463 -27.61 13.90 -5.58
CA ARG A 463 -28.17 12.62 -5.11
C ARG A 463 -27.06 11.61 -4.76
N ILE A 464 -26.01 11.53 -5.57
CA ILE A 464 -24.84 10.68 -5.28
C ILE A 464 -24.14 11.14 -3.98
N HIS A 465 -23.97 12.45 -3.80
CA HIS A 465 -23.40 12.98 -2.57
C HIS A 465 -24.29 12.70 -1.34
N ALA A 466 -25.60 12.87 -1.47
CA ALA A 466 -26.55 12.54 -0.41
C ALA A 466 -26.53 11.04 -0.07
N LEU A 467 -26.43 10.16 -1.08
CA LEU A 467 -26.26 8.73 -0.87
C LEU A 467 -24.95 8.41 -0.14
N MET A 468 -23.83 9.02 -0.55
CA MET A 468 -22.55 8.90 0.13
C MET A 468 -22.69 9.26 1.61
N GLN A 469 -23.23 10.44 1.93
CA GLN A 469 -23.41 10.88 3.31
C GLN A 469 -24.33 9.96 4.11
N ALA A 470 -25.40 9.45 3.50
CA ALA A 470 -26.32 8.51 4.15
C ALA A 470 -25.64 7.18 4.49
N LEU A 471 -24.80 6.66 3.59
CA LEU A 471 -24.03 5.44 3.80
C LEU A 471 -22.91 5.65 4.83
N GLU A 472 -22.22 6.79 4.82
CA GLU A 472 -21.19 7.12 5.80
C GLU A 472 -21.77 7.29 7.21
N ALA A 473 -22.90 7.99 7.34
CA ALA A 473 -23.57 8.20 8.62
C ALA A 473 -24.09 6.89 9.26
N GLN A 474 -24.36 5.89 8.44
CA GLN A 474 -24.80 4.55 8.85
C GLN A 474 -23.76 3.47 8.51
N SER A 475 -22.47 3.85 8.50
CA SER A 475 -21.40 2.95 8.06
C SER A 475 -21.45 1.62 8.79
N ARG A 476 -21.38 0.55 8.01
CA ARG A 476 -21.48 -0.84 8.49
C ARG A 476 -20.09 -1.44 8.62
N ASN A 477 -19.94 -2.37 9.56
CA ASN A 477 -18.73 -3.17 9.62
C ASN A 477 -18.51 -3.89 8.27
N GLY A 478 -17.29 -3.84 7.75
CA GLY A 478 -16.93 -4.33 6.43
C GLY A 478 -16.82 -3.25 5.35
N ILE A 479 -17.28 -2.01 5.56
CA ILE A 479 -16.98 -0.90 4.64
C ILE A 479 -15.55 -0.40 4.88
N ILE A 480 -14.77 -0.25 3.81
CA ILE A 480 -13.40 0.29 3.85
C ILE A 480 -13.39 1.75 3.36
N ASP A 481 -13.85 1.99 2.13
CA ASP A 481 -13.89 3.31 1.51
C ASP A 481 -15.21 3.51 0.73
N ILE A 482 -15.73 4.74 0.75
CA ILE A 482 -16.84 5.17 -0.11
C ILE A 482 -16.33 6.36 -0.93
N THR A 483 -16.14 6.16 -2.24
CA THR A 483 -15.52 7.16 -3.12
C THR A 483 -16.53 7.74 -4.09
N PRO A 484 -16.79 9.05 -4.09
CA PRO A 484 -17.71 9.67 -5.04
C PRO A 484 -17.04 9.97 -6.38
N GLY A 485 -17.78 9.75 -7.47
CA GLY A 485 -17.49 10.29 -8.81
C GLY A 485 -18.48 11.40 -9.20
N ILE A 486 -18.54 11.75 -10.49
CA ILE A 486 -19.45 12.78 -11.00
C ILE A 486 -20.92 12.35 -10.81
N ARG A 487 -21.28 11.19 -11.36
CA ARG A 487 -22.63 10.59 -11.28
C ARG A 487 -22.59 9.16 -10.75
N SER A 488 -21.51 8.83 -10.04
CA SER A 488 -21.25 7.49 -9.54
C SER A 488 -20.74 7.50 -8.11
N LEU A 489 -20.86 6.35 -7.45
CA LEU A 489 -20.34 6.11 -6.11
C LEU A 489 -19.73 4.71 -6.09
N GLN A 490 -18.46 4.58 -5.71
CA GLN A 490 -17.85 3.28 -5.53
C GLN A 490 -17.74 2.95 -4.05
N ILE A 491 -18.13 1.73 -3.70
CA ILE A 491 -18.04 1.19 -2.34
C ILE A 491 -16.98 0.10 -2.33
N HIS A 492 -15.89 0.30 -1.59
CA HIS A 492 -14.88 -0.70 -1.28
C HIS A 492 -15.25 -1.36 0.05
N PHE A 493 -15.36 -2.69 0.06
CA PHE A 493 -15.83 -3.45 1.21
C PHE A 493 -15.13 -4.80 1.34
N GLN A 494 -15.23 -5.41 2.53
CA GLN A 494 -14.76 -6.75 2.84
C GLN A 494 -15.95 -7.73 2.77
N PRO A 495 -16.04 -8.56 1.71
CA PRO A 495 -17.18 -9.47 1.50
C PRO A 495 -17.40 -10.47 2.64
N GLU A 496 -16.36 -10.80 3.39
CA GLU A 496 -16.38 -11.69 4.55
C GLU A 496 -17.15 -11.10 5.73
N MET A 497 -17.18 -9.76 5.85
CA MET A 497 -17.89 -9.04 6.91
C MET A 497 -19.23 -8.46 6.43
N LEU A 498 -19.31 -8.07 5.16
CA LEU A 498 -20.50 -7.50 4.53
C LEU A 498 -20.75 -8.17 3.19
N THR A 499 -21.74 -9.07 3.15
CA THR A 499 -22.04 -9.80 1.91
C THR A 499 -22.59 -8.87 0.82
N PRO A 500 -22.34 -9.18 -0.47
CA PRO A 500 -22.86 -8.37 -1.58
C PRO A 500 -24.38 -8.18 -1.54
N ASP A 501 -25.15 -9.20 -1.18
CA ASP A 501 -26.62 -9.10 -1.11
C ASP A 501 -27.09 -8.11 -0.04
N VAL A 502 -26.44 -8.13 1.13
CA VAL A 502 -26.75 -7.19 2.23
C VAL A 502 -26.36 -5.77 1.85
N LEU A 503 -25.24 -5.59 1.17
CA LEU A 503 -24.80 -4.30 0.64
C LEU A 503 -25.79 -3.76 -0.40
N LEU A 504 -26.20 -4.57 -1.39
CA LEU A 504 -27.14 -4.17 -2.43
C LEU A 504 -28.51 -3.78 -1.86
N MET A 505 -29.03 -4.56 -0.91
CA MET A 505 -30.28 -4.24 -0.24
C MET A 505 -30.19 -2.93 0.53
N TRP A 506 -29.06 -2.68 1.21
CA TRP A 506 -28.85 -1.43 1.94
C TRP A 506 -28.78 -0.22 1.00
N VAL A 507 -27.98 -0.32 -0.07
CA VAL A 507 -27.88 0.73 -1.09
C VAL A 507 -29.25 1.04 -1.69
N ARG A 508 -30.06 0.03 -2.00
CA ARG A 508 -31.41 0.23 -2.53
C ARG A 508 -32.29 1.06 -1.58
N VAL A 509 -32.31 0.69 -0.30
CA VAL A 509 -33.12 1.38 0.72
C VAL A 509 -32.69 2.84 0.89
N GLU A 510 -31.38 3.10 0.95
CA GLU A 510 -30.88 4.47 1.08
C GLU A 510 -31.10 5.29 -0.20
N TRP A 511 -30.96 4.67 -1.38
CA TRP A 511 -31.24 5.35 -2.64
C TRP A 511 -32.71 5.76 -2.77
N GLU A 512 -33.64 4.88 -2.39
CA GLU A 512 -35.08 5.20 -2.35
C GLU A 512 -35.35 6.39 -1.43
N ARG A 513 -34.71 6.45 -0.25
CA ARG A 513 -34.83 7.58 0.68
C ARG A 513 -34.28 8.87 0.09
N VAL A 514 -33.09 8.84 -0.51
CA VAL A 514 -32.48 9.99 -1.19
C VAL A 514 -33.39 10.52 -2.30
N CYS A 515 -34.01 9.63 -3.06
CA CYS A 515 -34.90 9.97 -4.16
C CYS A 515 -36.27 10.52 -3.75
N MET A 516 -36.67 10.40 -2.47
CA MET A 516 -37.89 11.01 -1.92
C MET A 516 -37.67 12.46 -1.46
N SER A 517 -36.43 12.93 -1.36
CA SER A 517 -36.12 14.30 -0.96
C SER A 517 -36.13 15.22 -2.19
N ASP A 518 -37.03 16.20 -2.19
CA ASP A 518 -37.15 17.17 -3.30
C ASP A 518 -36.20 18.38 -3.13
N ASP A 519 -35.78 18.70 -1.89
CA ASP A 519 -34.90 19.84 -1.55
C ASP A 519 -33.56 19.38 -0.94
N LEU A 520 -32.64 18.90 -1.78
CA LEU A 520 -31.29 18.50 -1.35
C LEU A 520 -30.41 19.73 -1.09
N GLN A 521 -29.88 19.86 0.14
CA GLN A 521 -28.94 20.92 0.53
C GLN A 521 -27.62 20.32 0.99
N VAL A 522 -26.51 20.95 0.59
CA VAL A 522 -25.16 20.51 0.99
C VAL A 522 -24.33 21.71 1.48
N PRO A 523 -23.54 21.57 2.55
CA PRO A 523 -22.57 22.58 2.94
C PRO A 523 -21.57 22.83 1.81
N THR A 524 -21.32 24.10 1.48
CA THR A 524 -20.34 24.48 0.47
C THR A 524 -19.29 25.42 1.06
N ARG A 525 -18.03 25.23 0.65
CA ARG A 525 -16.92 26.13 0.95
C ARG A 525 -16.47 26.75 -0.36
N VAL A 526 -16.55 28.07 -0.46
CA VAL A 526 -15.97 28.82 -1.57
C VAL A 526 -14.48 29.01 -1.30
N VAL A 527 -13.63 28.57 -2.24
CA VAL A 527 -12.19 28.78 -2.22
C VAL A 527 -11.87 29.78 -3.33
N HIS A 528 -11.28 30.92 -2.97
CA HIS A 528 -10.95 32.01 -3.88
C HIS A 528 -9.52 31.90 -4.41
#